data_AF-A0A8W8LEE0-F1
#
_entry.id   AF-A0A8W8LEE0-F1
#
_cell.length_a   1.000
_cell.length_b   1.000
_cell.length_c   1.000
_cell.angle_alpha   90.00
_cell.angle_beta   90.00
_cell.angle_gamma   90.00
#
_symmetry.space_group_name_H-M   'P 1'
#
loop_
_entity.id
_entity.type
_entity.pdbx_description
1 polymer ?
#
loop_
_entity_poly.entity_id
_entity_poly.type
_entity_poly.pdbx_seq_one_letter_code
_entity_poly.pdbx_strand_id
1 'polypeptide(L)'
;TISILKDVLTKEATKKKISLNITYEINDDSIPYTLNLIHPKLEYQLLLAKKVQLIDALKELQVHENDTTFMSPEYRQILEDAEELQAEFKRQPCHLERLYGMITDLYIDKFKFKGQNVKGRVPALLEVLDNYDLQTLVQFFESGGENRPS
;
A
#
# COMPACT_ATOMS: atom_id res chain seq x y z
N THR A 1 11.16 4.56 -7.49
CA THR A 1 11.45 4.99 -8.89
C THR A 1 12.94 5.24 -9.14
N ILE A 2 13.66 5.90 -8.22
CA ILE A 2 15.11 6.19 -8.34
C ILE A 2 15.97 4.91 -8.47
N SER A 3 15.64 3.83 -7.76
CA SER A 3 16.44 2.58 -7.83
C SER A 3 16.33 1.82 -9.15
N ILE A 4 15.16 1.84 -9.80
CA ILE A 4 14.98 1.24 -11.13
C ILE A 4 15.75 2.05 -12.17
N LEU A 5 15.68 3.38 -12.09
CA LEU A 5 16.47 4.27 -12.92
C LEU A 5 17.96 4.07 -12.68
N LYS A 6 18.42 3.93 -11.44
CA LYS A 6 19.81 3.63 -11.08
C LYS A 6 20.26 2.31 -11.68
N ASP A 7 19.52 1.21 -11.50
CA ASP A 7 19.93 -0.09 -12.01
C ASP A 7 20.01 -0.10 -13.56
N VAL A 8 19.06 0.57 -14.24
CA VAL A 8 19.10 0.73 -15.70
C VAL A 8 20.27 1.62 -16.14
N LEU A 9 20.48 2.76 -15.47
CA LEU A 9 21.55 3.71 -15.78
C LEU A 9 22.94 3.12 -15.49
N THR A 10 23.12 2.41 -14.38
CA THR A 10 24.38 1.75 -14.02
C THR A 10 24.71 0.63 -15.02
N LYS A 11 23.70 -0.17 -15.43
CA LYS A 11 23.89 -1.25 -16.41
C LYS A 11 24.27 -0.72 -17.79
N GLU A 12 23.63 0.37 -18.24
CA GLU A 12 23.99 1.04 -19.51
C GLU A 12 25.30 1.83 -19.44
N ALA A 13 25.64 2.45 -18.30
CA ALA A 13 26.91 3.14 -18.08
C ALA A 13 28.11 2.20 -18.11
N THR A 14 27.97 1.02 -17.50
CA THR A 14 28.99 -0.03 -17.47
C THR A 14 29.27 -0.58 -18.87
N LYS A 15 28.22 -0.73 -19.69
CA LYS A 15 28.32 -1.09 -21.12
C LYS A 15 29.11 -0.09 -21.96
N LYS A 16 29.09 1.20 -21.60
CA LYS A 16 29.74 2.29 -22.35
C LYS A 16 31.07 2.77 -21.74
N LYS A 17 31.59 2.11 -20.69
CA LYS A 17 32.79 2.53 -19.92
C LYS A 17 32.72 3.98 -19.42
N ILE A 18 31.53 4.46 -19.08
CA ILE A 18 31.34 5.80 -18.53
C ILE A 18 31.33 5.68 -17.01
N SER A 19 32.32 6.27 -16.34
CA SER A 19 32.38 6.36 -14.87
C SER A 19 31.34 7.39 -14.40
N LEU A 20 30.25 6.91 -13.82
CA LEU A 20 29.19 7.73 -13.22
C LEU A 20 29.28 7.64 -11.70
N ASN A 21 29.85 8.68 -11.07
CA ASN A 21 29.72 8.90 -9.64
C ASN A 21 28.37 9.58 -9.38
N ILE A 22 27.36 8.79 -8.99
CA ILE A 22 26.06 9.32 -8.60
C ILE A 22 25.98 9.33 -7.07
N THR A 23 26.21 10.50 -6.50
CA THR A 23 26.00 10.79 -5.07
C THR A 23 24.50 11.04 -4.86
N TYR A 24 23.84 10.25 -4.00
CA TYR A 24 22.44 10.46 -3.61
C TYR A 24 22.36 10.87 -2.15
N GLU A 25 21.78 12.04 -1.86
CA GLU A 25 21.35 12.41 -0.52
C GLU A 25 19.93 11.88 -0.30
N ILE A 26 19.79 10.90 0.60
CA ILE A 26 18.48 10.42 1.05
C ILE A 26 18.04 11.34 2.17
N ASN A 27 17.02 12.15 1.91
CA ASN A 27 16.36 12.87 2.99
C ASN A 27 15.53 11.85 3.80
N ASP A 28 15.84 11.64 5.08
CA ASP A 28 15.09 10.72 5.94
C ASP A 28 13.59 11.15 6.04
N ASP A 29 13.25 12.43 5.83
CA ASP A 29 11.87 12.94 5.76
C ASP A 29 11.11 12.52 4.49
N SER A 30 11.83 12.11 3.43
CA SER A 30 11.22 11.71 2.16
C SER A 30 10.43 10.40 2.24
N ILE A 31 10.76 9.56 3.23
CA ILE A 31 10.11 8.26 3.43
C ILE A 31 8.70 8.45 4.01
N PRO A 32 8.51 9.11 5.16
CA PRO A 32 7.16 9.45 5.65
C PRO A 32 6.32 10.19 4.61
N TYR A 33 6.92 11.13 3.87
CA TYR A 33 6.22 11.85 2.81
C TYR A 33 5.70 10.91 1.71
N THR A 34 6.54 9.99 1.23
CA THR A 34 6.15 9.02 0.20
C THR A 34 5.06 8.07 0.71
N LEU A 35 5.15 7.63 1.97
CA LEU A 35 4.11 6.79 2.59
C LEU A 35 2.77 7.53 2.70
N ASN A 36 2.77 8.83 3.03
CA ASN A 36 1.57 9.66 3.05
C ASN A 36 0.92 9.81 1.65
N LEU A 37 1.70 9.78 0.58
CA LEU A 37 1.16 9.79 -0.79
C LEU A 37 0.51 8.45 -1.19
N ILE A 38 1.03 7.34 -0.66
CA ILE A 38 0.50 5.99 -0.92
C ILE A 38 -0.74 5.71 -0.05
N HIS A 39 -0.75 6.25 1.17
CA HIS A 39 -1.82 6.07 2.18
C HIS A 39 -3.24 6.18 1.63
N PRO A 40 -3.68 7.28 0.98
CA PRO A 40 -5.07 7.42 0.54
C PRO A 40 -5.45 6.36 -0.51
N LYS A 41 -4.50 5.87 -1.31
CA LYS A 41 -4.76 4.81 -2.28
C LYS A 41 -4.96 3.47 -1.58
N LEU A 42 -4.15 3.17 -0.58
CA LEU A 42 -4.23 1.92 0.16
C LEU A 42 -5.48 1.89 1.04
N GLU A 43 -5.77 2.98 1.76
CA GLU A 43 -6.99 3.16 2.54
C GLU A 43 -8.24 2.99 1.68
N TYR A 44 -8.28 3.60 0.49
CA TYR A 44 -9.39 3.43 -0.45
C TYR A 44 -9.61 1.97 -0.83
N GLN A 45 -8.53 1.23 -1.17
CA GLN A 45 -8.65 -0.19 -1.52
C GLN A 45 -9.16 -1.02 -0.34
N LEU A 46 -8.71 -0.75 0.89
CA LEU A 46 -9.21 -1.43 2.10
C LEU A 46 -10.68 -1.10 2.39
N LEU A 47 -11.08 0.16 2.21
CA LEU A 47 -12.46 0.60 2.37
C LEU A 47 -13.37 -0.04 1.32
N LEU A 48 -12.91 -0.17 0.07
CA LEU A 48 -13.63 -0.86 -1.00
C LEU A 48 -13.96 -2.30 -0.60
N ALA A 49 -13.02 -3.04 -0.01
CA ALA A 49 -13.27 -4.40 0.49
C ALA A 49 -14.39 -4.42 1.53
N LYS A 50 -14.33 -3.51 2.51
CA LYS A 50 -15.34 -3.41 3.57
C LYS A 50 -16.73 -3.07 3.00
N LYS A 51 -16.80 -2.11 2.06
CA LYS A 51 -18.06 -1.75 1.40
C LYS A 51 -18.66 -2.94 0.65
N VAL A 52 -17.85 -3.70 -0.08
CA VAL A 52 -18.31 -4.87 -0.83
C VAL A 52 -18.81 -5.97 0.09
N GLN A 53 -18.12 -6.23 1.21
CA GLN A 53 -18.60 -7.15 2.24
C GLN A 53 -19.96 -6.71 2.84
N LEU A 54 -20.19 -5.41 2.98
CA LEU A 54 -21.47 -4.87 3.46
C LEU A 54 -22.59 -5.01 2.44
N ILE A 55 -22.31 -4.96 1.13
CA ILE A 55 -23.33 -5.06 0.08
C ILE A 55 -24.16 -6.33 0.24
N ASP A 56 -23.52 -7.48 0.47
CA ASP A 56 -24.23 -8.76 0.59
C ASP A 56 -25.15 -8.78 1.80
N ALA A 57 -24.66 -8.31 2.96
CA ALA A 57 -25.47 -8.19 4.17
C ALA A 57 -26.64 -7.20 4.01
N LEU A 58 -26.41 -6.06 3.33
CA LEU A 58 -27.45 -5.06 3.08
C LEU A 58 -28.52 -5.57 2.09
N LYS A 59 -28.12 -6.33 1.07
CA LYS A 59 -29.06 -6.97 0.13
C LYS A 59 -29.91 -8.03 0.82
N GLU A 60 -29.33 -8.84 1.71
CA GLU A 60 -30.09 -9.80 2.51
C GLU A 60 -31.14 -9.09 3.39
N LEU A 61 -30.76 -8.01 4.07
CA LEU A 61 -31.70 -7.20 4.88
C LEU A 61 -32.84 -6.61 4.03
N GLN A 62 -32.54 -6.12 2.82
CA GLN A 62 -33.55 -5.59 1.89
C GLN A 62 -34.53 -6.65 1.39
N VAL A 63 -34.12 -7.91 1.28
CA VAL A 63 -35.04 -9.01 0.90
C VAL A 63 -36.05 -9.29 2.01
N HIS A 64 -35.67 -9.08 3.28
CA HIS A 64 -36.53 -9.33 4.43
C HIS A 64 -37.45 -8.17 4.79
N GLU A 65 -37.05 -6.92 4.48
CA GLU A 65 -37.84 -5.72 4.74
C GLU A 65 -38.21 -5.01 3.44
N ASN A 66 -39.51 -4.81 3.19
CA ASN A 66 -40.04 -4.21 1.95
C ASN A 66 -39.66 -2.72 1.73
N ASP A 67 -38.89 -2.10 2.63
CA ASP A 67 -38.47 -0.70 2.55
C ASP A 67 -37.06 -0.52 3.13
N THR A 68 -36.25 0.38 2.56
CA THR A 68 -34.89 0.71 3.01
C THR A 68 -34.84 1.99 3.85
N THR A 69 -36.00 2.57 4.21
CA THR A 69 -36.09 3.78 5.07
C THR A 69 -35.47 3.61 6.45
N PHE A 70 -35.34 2.37 6.96
CA PHE A 70 -34.64 2.07 8.21
C PHE A 70 -33.11 2.21 8.11
N MET A 71 -32.54 2.18 6.91
CA MET A 71 -31.10 2.27 6.68
C MET A 71 -30.63 3.73 6.69
N SER A 72 -29.40 3.95 7.19
CA SER A 72 -28.75 5.25 7.07
C SER A 72 -28.55 5.64 5.59
N PRO A 73 -28.45 6.94 5.28
CA PRO A 73 -28.17 7.40 3.91
C PRO A 73 -26.89 6.80 3.32
N GLU A 74 -25.89 6.56 4.16
CA GLU A 74 -24.60 5.98 3.78
C GLU A 74 -24.74 4.53 3.27
N TYR A 75 -25.56 3.71 3.93
CA TYR A 75 -25.81 2.33 3.50
C TYR A 75 -26.68 2.26 2.26
N ARG A 76 -27.64 3.19 2.12
CA ARG A 76 -28.42 3.33 0.88
C ARG A 76 -27.52 3.67 -0.31
N GLN A 77 -26.59 4.60 -0.13
CA GLN A 77 -25.63 4.94 -1.18
C GLN A 77 -24.73 3.73 -1.53
N ILE A 78 -24.29 2.92 -0.56
CA ILE A 78 -23.54 1.69 -0.84
C ILE A 78 -24.36 0.69 -1.68
N LEU A 79 -25.67 0.59 -1.44
CA LEU A 79 -26.56 -0.25 -2.24
C LEU A 79 -26.78 0.30 -3.66
N GLU A 80 -26.91 1.61 -3.80
CA GLU A 80 -27.02 2.29 -5.10
C GLU A 80 -25.75 2.09 -5.95
N ASP A 81 -24.58 2.24 -5.33
CA ASP A 81 -23.28 2.10 -6.00
C ASP A 81 -22.81 0.63 -6.09
N ALA A 82 -23.65 -0.34 -5.71
CA ALA A 82 -23.22 -1.72 -5.47
C ALA A 82 -22.59 -2.39 -6.70
N GLU A 83 -23.16 -2.19 -7.89
CA GLU A 83 -22.62 -2.78 -9.13
C GLU A 83 -21.24 -2.21 -9.48
N GLU A 84 -21.05 -0.91 -9.29
CA GLU A 84 -19.77 -0.22 -9.53
C GLU A 84 -18.71 -0.68 -8.53
N LEU A 85 -19.05 -0.70 -7.24
CA LEU A 85 -18.16 -1.16 -6.18
C LEU A 85 -17.75 -2.63 -6.40
N GLN A 86 -18.67 -3.51 -6.77
CA GLN A 86 -18.35 -4.91 -7.09
C GLN A 86 -17.48 -5.03 -8.35
N ALA A 87 -17.70 -4.20 -9.38
CA ALA A 87 -16.88 -4.18 -10.59
C ALA A 87 -15.45 -3.70 -10.30
N GLU A 88 -15.29 -2.67 -9.47
CA GLU A 88 -14.00 -2.17 -9.03
C GLU A 88 -13.26 -3.18 -8.16
N PHE A 89 -13.98 -3.85 -7.24
CA PHE A 89 -13.41 -4.86 -6.35
C PHE A 89 -12.75 -6.03 -7.10
N LYS A 90 -13.26 -6.38 -8.29
CA LYS A 90 -12.60 -7.39 -9.16
C LYS A 90 -11.17 -7.00 -9.55
N ARG A 91 -10.85 -5.70 -9.59
CA ARG A 91 -9.52 -5.16 -9.92
C ARG A 91 -8.66 -4.90 -8.67
N GLN A 92 -9.28 -4.86 -7.49
CA GLN A 92 -8.61 -4.56 -6.22
C GLN A 92 -7.38 -5.45 -5.95
N PRO A 93 -7.39 -6.78 -6.15
CA PRO A 93 -6.21 -7.60 -5.87
C PRO A 93 -4.96 -7.14 -6.62
N CYS A 94 -5.11 -6.75 -7.88
CA CYS A 94 -4.02 -6.23 -8.70
C CYS A 94 -3.51 -4.87 -8.18
N HIS A 95 -4.43 -4.01 -7.72
CA HIS A 95 -4.07 -2.72 -7.15
C HIS A 95 -3.32 -2.87 -5.81
N LEU A 96 -3.80 -3.75 -4.93
CA LEU A 96 -3.16 -4.05 -3.65
C LEU A 96 -1.77 -4.67 -3.84
N GLU A 97 -1.64 -5.67 -4.72
CA GLU A 97 -0.35 -6.28 -5.05
C GLU A 97 0.68 -5.23 -5.50
N ARG A 98 0.25 -4.30 -6.37
CA ARG A 98 1.11 -3.22 -6.85
C ARG A 98 1.47 -2.22 -5.74
N LEU A 99 0.55 -1.88 -4.86
CA LEU A 99 0.81 -1.00 -3.71
C LEU A 99 1.79 -1.64 -2.73
N TYR A 100 1.61 -2.93 -2.42
CA TYR A 100 2.48 -3.68 -1.53
C TYR A 100 3.88 -3.83 -2.12
N GLY A 101 3.97 -4.10 -3.43
CA GLY A 101 5.24 -4.11 -4.16
C GLY A 101 5.98 -2.76 -4.06
N MET A 102 5.28 -1.65 -4.28
CA MET A 102 5.89 -0.31 -4.18
C MET A 102 6.41 0.00 -2.77
N ILE A 103 5.66 -0.37 -1.72
CA ILE A 103 6.08 -0.17 -0.33
C ILE A 103 7.27 -1.08 0.01
N THR A 104 7.24 -2.33 -0.46
CA THR A 104 8.33 -3.30 -0.25
C THR A 104 9.62 -2.85 -0.93
N ASP A 105 9.54 -2.38 -2.18
CA ASP A 105 10.68 -1.83 -2.90
C ASP A 105 11.26 -0.60 -2.19
N LEU A 106 10.39 0.32 -1.75
CA LEU A 106 10.79 1.50 -0.99
C LEU A 106 11.53 1.13 0.32
N TYR A 107 11.05 0.11 1.03
CA TYR A 107 11.69 -0.41 2.24
C TYR A 107 13.07 -0.99 1.93
N ILE A 108 13.17 -1.89 0.96
CA ILE A 108 14.44 -2.51 0.57
C ILE A 108 15.44 -1.44 0.14
N ASP A 109 15.00 -0.48 -0.68
CA ASP A 109 15.82 0.62 -1.16
C ASP A 109 16.39 1.43 0.00
N LYS A 110 15.55 1.92 0.92
CA LYS A 110 15.96 2.70 2.10
C LYS A 110 17.12 2.06 2.85
N PHE A 111 17.03 0.76 3.12
CA PHE A 111 18.04 0.04 3.90
C PHE A 111 19.25 -0.40 3.08
N LYS A 112 19.06 -0.75 1.80
CA LYS A 112 20.16 -1.04 0.86
C LYS A 112 21.11 0.16 0.76
N PHE A 113 20.57 1.39 0.77
CA PHE A 113 21.40 2.60 0.78
C PHE A 113 22.13 2.83 2.11
N LYS A 114 21.58 2.35 3.24
CA LYS A 114 22.26 2.34 4.55
C LYS A 114 23.23 1.15 4.70
N GLY A 115 23.45 0.37 3.64
CA GLY A 115 24.31 -0.83 3.66
C GLY A 115 23.73 -2.03 4.40
N GLN A 116 22.43 -2.00 4.73
CA GLN A 116 21.74 -3.04 5.49
C GLN A 116 20.91 -3.94 4.58
N ASN A 117 20.94 -5.25 4.83
CA ASN A 117 20.11 -6.22 4.12
C ASN A 117 18.87 -6.56 4.96
N VAL A 118 17.73 -6.02 4.56
CA VAL A 118 16.43 -6.20 5.24
C VAL A 118 15.49 -7.16 4.51
N LYS A 119 15.96 -7.93 3.51
CA LYS A 119 15.11 -8.86 2.76
C LYS A 119 14.42 -9.90 3.65
N GLY A 120 15.08 -10.34 4.73
CA GLY A 120 14.50 -11.24 5.72
C GLY A 120 13.35 -10.63 6.54
N ARG A 121 13.17 -9.30 6.50
CA ARG A 121 12.09 -8.58 7.20
C ARG A 121 10.88 -8.31 6.30
N VAL A 122 10.94 -8.65 5.01
CA VAL A 122 9.82 -8.46 4.08
C VAL A 122 8.56 -9.20 4.54
N PRO A 123 8.61 -10.46 5.05
CA PRO A 123 7.42 -11.11 5.58
C PRO A 123 6.75 -10.31 6.71
N ALA A 124 7.53 -9.76 7.64
CA ALA A 124 7.01 -8.92 8.72
C ALA A 124 6.43 -7.59 8.21
N LEU A 125 7.00 -7.01 7.15
CA LEU A 125 6.42 -5.85 6.48
C LEU A 125 5.05 -6.19 5.87
N LEU A 126 4.90 -7.36 5.26
CA LEU A 126 3.62 -7.81 4.70
C LEU A 126 2.57 -7.99 5.81
N GLU A 127 2.93 -8.51 6.98
CA GLU A 127 2.02 -8.60 8.14
C GLU A 127 1.53 -7.22 8.62
N VAL A 128 2.42 -6.21 8.60
CA VAL A 128 2.05 -4.81 8.91
C VAL A 128 1.10 -4.24 7.85
N LEU A 129 1.30 -4.59 6.58
CA LEU A 129 0.42 -4.16 5.49
C LEU A 129 -0.94 -4.85 5.54
N ASP A 130 -1.00 -6.12 5.95
CA ASP A 130 -2.26 -6.85 6.12
C ASP A 130 -3.09 -6.28 7.28
N ASN A 131 -2.44 -5.78 8.33
CA ASN A 131 -3.06 -5.06 9.45
C ASN A 131 -2.85 -3.55 9.35
N TYR A 132 -3.00 -3.01 8.14
CA TYR A 132 -2.57 -1.67 7.78
C TYR A 132 -2.96 -0.58 8.78
N ASP A 133 -1.92 0.09 9.31
CA ASP A 133 -1.99 1.37 9.99
C ASP A 133 -0.79 2.23 9.57
N LEU A 134 -1.04 3.49 9.23
CA LEU A 134 0.00 4.37 8.69
C LEU A 134 1.11 4.62 9.73
N GLN A 135 0.75 4.83 11.00
CA GLN A 135 1.73 5.09 12.06
C GLN A 135 2.62 3.87 12.30
N THR A 136 2.00 2.69 12.36
CA THR A 136 2.69 1.40 12.51
C THR A 136 3.63 1.15 11.33
N LEU A 137 3.19 1.44 10.11
CA LEU A 137 4.04 1.31 8.91
C LEU A 137 5.23 2.28 8.93
N VAL A 138 5.01 3.54 9.30
CA VAL A 138 6.10 4.54 9.43
C VAL A 138 7.09 4.09 10.51
N GLN A 139 6.59 3.67 11.68
CA GLN A 139 7.41 3.19 12.78
C GLN A 139 8.23 1.94 12.38
N PHE A 140 7.64 1.01 11.64
CA PHE A 140 8.35 -0.16 11.10
C PHE A 140 9.50 0.26 10.17
N PHE A 141 9.28 1.27 9.32
CA PHE A 141 10.33 1.83 8.47
C PHE A 141 11.43 2.53 9.28
N GLU A 142 11.10 3.17 10.40
CA GLU A 142 12.06 3.84 11.28
C GLU A 142 12.88 2.86 12.12
N SER A 143 12.26 1.78 12.60
CA SER A 143 12.91 0.76 13.43
C SER A 143 13.74 -0.26 12.64
N GLY A 144 13.68 -0.26 11.30
CA GLY A 144 14.34 -1.26 10.47
C GLY A 144 13.77 -2.66 10.58
N GLY A 145 12.48 -2.75 10.92
CA GLY A 145 11.80 -4.02 11.11
C GLY A 145 12.19 -4.74 12.42
N GLU A 146 12.71 -4.01 13.40
CA GLU A 146 12.82 -4.50 14.77
C GLU A 146 11.50 -4.24 15.51
N ASN A 147 10.78 -5.30 15.86
CA ASN A 147 9.73 -5.23 16.89
C ASN A 147 10.43 -4.94 18.22
N ARG A 148 10.46 -3.68 18.66
CA ARG A 148 10.77 -3.39 20.06
C ARG A 148 9.51 -3.71 20.87
N PRO A 149 9.53 -4.72 21.74
CA PRO A 149 8.48 -4.85 22.73
C PRO A 149 8.56 -3.61 23.63
N SER A 150 7.42 -2.96 23.83
CA SER A 150 7.23 -1.98 24.91
C SER A 150 7.08 -2.70 26.22
#